data_AF-A0A944C253-F1
#
_entry.id   AF-A0A944C253-F1
#
_cell.length_a   1.000
_cell.length_b   1.000
_cell.length_c   1.000
_cell.angle_alpha   90.00
_cell.angle_beta   90.00
_cell.angle_gamma   90.00
#
_symmetry.space_group_name_H-M   'P 1'
#
loop_
_entity.id
_entity.type
_entity.pdbx_description
1 polymer ?
#
loop_
_entity_poly.entity_id
_entity_poly.type
_entity_poly.pdbx_seq_one_letter_code
_entity_poly.pdbx_strand_id
1 'polypeptide(L)' 'MVKEINKDIILLSQKSQPTTDSDRGIADDLLDTLKANSESCVGMASNMK' A
#
# COMPACT_ATOMS: atom_id res chain seq x y z
N MET A 1 5.54 -5.93 7.63
CA MET A 1 6.77 -5.08 7.59
C MET A 1 6.39 -3.67 7.15
N VAL A 2 6.90 -2.63 7.81
CA VAL A 2 6.62 -1.23 7.42
C VAL A 2 7.41 -0.88 6.16
N LYS A 3 6.72 -0.40 5.12
CA LYS A 3 7.30 0.02 3.84
C LYS A 3 7.22 1.54 3.68
N GLU A 4 8.16 2.12 2.93
CA GLU A 4 8.14 3.56 2.59
C GLU A 4 6.94 3.88 1.70
N ILE A 5 6.36 5.07 1.86
CA ILE A 5 5.22 5.50 1.05
C ILE A 5 5.71 6.05 -0.29
N ASN A 6 5.38 5.36 -1.37
CA ASN A 6 5.62 5.81 -2.72
C ASN A 6 4.72 7.02 -3.07
N LYS A 7 5.34 8.09 -3.57
CA LYS A 7 4.69 9.36 -3.97
C LYS A 7 4.82 9.64 -5.47
N ASP A 8 5.32 8.69 -6.25
CA ASP A 8 5.46 8.84 -7.70
C ASP A 8 4.08 8.85 -8.38
N ILE A 9 3.71 10.02 -8.89
CA ILE A 9 2.40 10.26 -9.53
C ILE A 9 2.21 9.38 -10.77
N ILE A 10 3.29 9.09 -11.52
CA ILE A 10 3.20 8.30 -12.76
C ILE A 10 2.84 6.85 -12.42
N LEU A 11 3.48 6.30 -11.39
CA LEU A 11 3.18 4.94 -10.92
C LEU A 11 1.78 4.86 -10.30
N LEU A 12 1.41 5.85 -9.49
CA LEU A 12 0.11 5.89 -8.81
C LEU A 12 -1.06 6.10 -9.78
N SER A 13 -0.81 6.68 -10.97
CA SER A 13 -1.81 6.87 -12.02
C SER A 13 -2.09 5.62 -12.85
N GLN A 14 -1.28 4.55 -12.71
CA GLN A 14 -1.49 3.32 -13.46
C GLN A 14 -2.69 2.54 -12.92
N LYS A 15 -3.41 1.89 -13.84
CA LYS A 15 -4.55 1.05 -13.48
C LYS A 15 -4.07 -0.18 -12.71
N SER A 16 -4.67 -0.42 -11.55
CA SER A 16 -4.39 -1.59 -10.73
C SER A 16 -4.80 -2.88 -11.44
N GLN A 17 -3.99 -3.92 -11.23
CA GLN A 17 -4.34 -5.28 -11.65
C GLN A 17 -5.21 -5.96 -10.59
N PRO A 18 -6.04 -6.94 -10.97
CA PRO A 18 -6.77 -7.76 -10.02
C PRO A 18 -5.83 -8.50 -9.08
N THR A 19 -6.21 -8.56 -7.81
CA THR A 19 -5.51 -9.30 -6.76
C THR A 19 -5.75 -10.80 -6.88
N THR A 20 -4.77 -11.60 -6.46
CA THR A 20 -4.78 -13.06 -6.37
C THR A 20 -4.54 -13.50 -4.92
N ASP A 21 -4.79 -14.78 -4.58
CA ASP A 21 -4.53 -15.30 -3.23
C ASP A 21 -3.08 -15.13 -2.74
N SER A 22 -2.12 -15.05 -3.68
CA SER A 22 -0.70 -14.81 -3.36
C SER A 22 -0.44 -13.43 -2.74
N ASP A 23 -1.34 -12.47 -2.96
CA ASP A 23 -1.21 -11.10 -2.47
C ASP A 23 -1.63 -10.93 -1.00
N ARG A 24 -2.05 -12.01 -0.34
CA ARG A 24 -2.54 -11.96 1.04
C ARG A 24 -1.51 -11.37 2.01
N GLY A 25 -0.23 -11.68 1.83
CA GLY A 25 0.85 -11.07 2.63
C GLY A 25 1.03 -9.57 2.38
N ILE A 26 0.60 -9.05 1.22
CA ILE A 26 0.63 -7.61 0.92
C ILE A 26 -0.42 -6.88 1.76
N ALA A 27 -1.55 -7.51 2.08
CA ALA A 27 -2.55 -6.93 2.97
C ALA A 27 -2.03 -6.74 4.40
N ASP A 28 -1.29 -7.71 4.92
CA ASP A 28 -0.67 -7.62 6.25
C ASP A 28 0.37 -6.49 6.29
N ASP A 29 1.25 -6.42 5.28
CA ASP A 29 2.19 -5.31 5.13
C ASP A 29 1.49 -3.94 4.99
N LEU A 30 0.28 -3.91 4.39
CA LEU A 30 -0.50 -2.66 4.19
C LEU A 30 -0.99 -2.18 5.53
N LEU A 31 -1.53 -3.09 6.33
CA LEU A 31 -2.04 -2.82 7.66
C LEU A 31 -0.91 -2.34 8.59
N ASP A 32 0.25 -3.00 8.55
CA ASP A 32 1.43 -2.59 9.33
C ASP A 32 1.88 -1.17 8.97
N THR A 33 1.99 -0.89 7.67
CA THR A 33 2.45 0.41 7.19
C THR A 33 1.43 1.52 7.49
N LEU A 34 0.13 1.22 7.38
CA LEU A 34 -0.94 2.14 7.74
C LEU A 34 -0.93 2.46 9.24
N LYS A 35 -0.73 1.46 10.11
CA LYS A 35 -0.60 1.65 11.56
C LYS A 35 0.60 2.53 11.92
N ALA A 36 1.73 2.36 11.24
CA ALA A 36 2.91 3.21 11.43
C ALA A 36 2.67 4.67 10.98
N ASN A 37 1.73 4.89 10.05
CA ASN A 37 1.39 6.20 9.52
C ASN A 37 0.02 6.71 10.00
N SER A 38 -0.52 6.17 11.09
CA SER A 38 -1.90 6.41 11.53
C SER A 38 -2.19 7.86 11.94
N GLU A 39 -1.16 8.66 12.24
CA GLU A 39 -1.30 10.08 12.57
C GLU A 39 -1.62 10.95 11.35
N SER A 40 -1.20 10.53 10.15
CA SER A 40 -1.31 11.32 8.92
C SER A 40 -2.04 10.60 7.79
N CYS A 41 -2.37 9.31 7.95
CA CYS A 41 -2.89 8.47 6.90
C CYS A 41 -4.08 7.64 7.39
N VAL A 42 -5.23 7.78 6.72
CA VAL A 42 -6.48 7.05 7.03
C VAL A 42 -6.76 5.91 6.06
N GLY A 43 -5.93 5.73 5.04
CA GLY A 43 -6.06 4.66 4.05
C GLY A 43 -4.82 4.56 3.16
N MET A 44 -4.54 3.34 2.66
CA MET A 44 -3.36 3.05 1.86
C MET A 44 -3.71 2.11 0.69
N ALA A 45 -3.21 2.40 -0.51
CA ALA A 45 -3.32 1.52 -1.66
C ALA A 45 -2.06 0.66 -1.84
N SER A 46 -2.20 -0.52 -2.42
CA SER A 46 -1.09 -1.49 -2.57
C SER A 46 0.10 -0.96 -3.36
N ASN A 47 -0.14 -0.06 -4.34
CA ASN A 47 0.88 0.59 -5.15
C ASN A 47 1.53 1.82 -4.50
N MET A 48 1.11 2.18 -3.28
CA MET A 48 1.75 3.23 -2.47
C MET A 48 2.91 2.70 -1.64
N LYS A 49 3.30 1.44 -1.78
CA LYS A 49 4.45 0.83 -1.09
C LYS A 49 5.60 0.50 -2.04
#